data_AF-A0A4Z1A6Y7-F1
#
_entry.id   AF-A0A4Z1A6Y7-F1
#
_cell.length_a   1.000
_cell.length_b   1.000
_cell.length_c   1.000
_cell.angle_alpha   90.00
_cell.angle_beta   90.00
_cell.angle_gamma   90.00
#
_symmetry.space_group_name_H-M   'P 1'
#
loop_
_entity.id
_entity.type
_entity.pdbx_description
1 polymer ?
#
loop_
_entity_poly.entity_id
_entity_poly.type
_entity_poly.pdbx_seq_one_letter_code
_entity_poly.pdbx_strand_id
1 'polypeptide(L)'
;MILDYDNQRLPIQINFPYLPWQLIVMMITGSIATIGGFLDWRFHRKTLQMKVSKKERIVEAVALGFGGLPMFLLMWLAMVSENPNDFLIPIIVVLIFTVTLICYDEFVFHKKRCEEVENRYHKMLVFGNGITWLLWFHFIYVK
;
A
#
# COMPACT_ATOMS: atom_id res chain seq x y z
N MET A 1 12.09 22.51 -14.53
CA MET A 1 12.00 21.91 -13.18
C MET A 1 10.53 21.94 -12.82
N ILE A 2 9.88 20.78 -12.89
CA ILE A 2 8.41 20.62 -12.89
C ILE A 2 7.94 20.57 -11.43
N LEU A 3 7.87 21.72 -10.77
CA LEU A 3 7.11 21.85 -9.54
C LEU A 3 6.03 22.88 -9.86
N ASP A 4 4.83 22.38 -10.09
CA ASP A 4 3.66 23.20 -10.41
C ASP A 4 3.13 23.81 -9.10
N TYR A 5 3.77 24.91 -8.68
CA TYR A 5 3.44 25.62 -7.44
C TYR A 5 2.04 26.23 -7.45
N ASP A 6 1.41 26.35 -8.62
CA ASP A 6 0.05 26.91 -8.79
C ASP A 6 -1.05 25.86 -8.59
N ASN A 7 -0.70 24.57 -8.41
CA ASN A 7 -1.68 23.54 -8.16
C ASN A 7 -2.23 23.64 -6.73
N GLN A 8 -3.41 24.25 -6.58
CA GLN A 8 -4.11 24.41 -5.30
C GLN A 8 -4.38 23.09 -4.53
N ARG A 9 -4.25 21.93 -5.18
CA ARG A 9 -4.44 20.60 -4.57
C ARG A 9 -3.14 19.94 -4.12
N LEU A 10 -2.00 20.38 -4.63
CA LEU A 10 -0.68 20.00 -4.16
C LEU A 10 -0.05 21.24 -3.51
N PRO A 11 -0.41 21.58 -2.25
CA PRO A 11 0.08 22.78 -1.59
C PRO A 11 1.56 22.60 -1.22
N ILE A 12 2.42 22.71 -2.23
CA ILE A 12 3.87 22.76 -2.09
C ILE A 12 4.19 24.17 -1.63
N GLN A 13 4.74 24.28 -0.43
CA GLN A 13 5.06 25.57 0.16
C GLN A 13 6.50 25.96 -0.19
N ILE A 14 6.74 27.27 -0.35
CA ILE A 14 8.09 27.82 -0.54
C ILE A 14 8.85 27.84 0.80
N ASN A 15 8.13 27.88 1.92
CA ASN A 15 8.69 27.88 3.27
C ASN A 15 8.60 26.49 3.89
N PHE A 16 9.54 26.18 4.78
CA PHE A 16 9.54 24.91 5.51
C PHE A 16 8.32 24.79 6.45
N PRO A 17 7.60 23.63 6.48
CA PRO A 17 7.83 22.44 5.68
C PRO A 17 7.30 22.56 4.24
N TYR A 18 8.17 22.27 3.26
CA TYR A 18 7.88 22.41 1.83
C TYR A 18 6.75 21.49 1.33
N LEU A 19 6.49 20.39 2.05
CA LEU A 19 5.46 19.41 1.74
C LEU A 19 4.46 19.30 2.89
N PRO A 20 3.18 19.03 2.59
CA PRO A 20 2.20 18.62 3.58
C PRO A 20 2.71 17.45 4.42
N TRP A 21 2.47 17.50 5.73
CA TRP A 21 2.94 16.49 6.66
C TRP A 21 2.44 15.09 6.31
N GLN A 22 1.24 14.98 5.69
CA GLN A 22 0.65 13.75 5.19
C GLN A 22 1.61 13.05 4.23
N LEU A 23 2.23 13.78 3.29
CA LEU A 23 3.18 13.23 2.33
C LEU A 23 4.48 12.75 3.00
N ILE A 24 4.93 13.44 4.04
CA ILE A 24 6.11 13.04 4.82
C ILE A 24 5.83 11.71 5.53
N VAL A 25 4.70 11.60 6.22
CA VAL A 25 4.34 10.38 6.93
C VAL A 25 4.04 9.24 5.95
N MET A 26 3.42 9.51 4.80
CA MET A 26 3.26 8.54 3.71
C MET A 26 4.60 8.02 3.19
N MET A 27 5.60 8.87 2.98
CA MET A 27 6.93 8.42 2.54
C MET A 27 7.57 7.48 3.54
N ILE A 28 7.49 7.79 4.84
CA ILE A 28 8.05 6.96 5.91
C ILE A 28 7.30 5.63 5.99
N THR A 29 5.97 5.67 6.10
CA THR A 29 5.13 4.48 6.30
C THR A 29 5.07 3.59 5.06
N GLY A 30 5.07 4.17 3.86
CA GLY A 30 5.22 3.46 2.59
C GLY A 30 6.60 2.80 2.44
N SER A 31 7.67 3.43 2.93
CA SER A 31 9.00 2.81 2.97
C SER A 31 9.04 1.62 3.92
N ILE A 32 8.46 1.75 5.12
CA ILE A 32 8.32 0.64 6.08
C ILE A 32 7.52 -0.50 5.46
N ALA A 33 6.40 -0.20 4.80
CA ALA A 33 5.57 -1.21 4.13
C ALA A 33 6.33 -1.95 3.03
N THR A 34 7.07 -1.20 2.20
CA THR A 34 7.88 -1.75 1.10
C THR A 34 8.98 -2.67 1.62
N ILE A 35 9.69 -2.25 2.67
CA ILE A 35 10.72 -3.07 3.33
C ILE A 35 10.06 -4.32 3.95
N GLY A 36 8.94 -4.16 4.66
CA GLY A 36 8.18 -5.26 5.26
C GLY A 36 7.78 -6.31 4.21
N GLY A 37 7.15 -5.89 3.11
CA GLY A 37 6.75 -6.79 2.03
C GLY A 37 7.92 -7.46 1.32
N PHE A 38 9.03 -6.75 1.12
CA PHE A 38 10.24 -7.37 0.56
C PHE A 38 10.83 -8.43 1.50
N LEU A 39 10.89 -8.14 2.80
CA LEU A 39 11.41 -9.07 3.81
C LEU A 39 10.51 -10.30 3.96
N ASP A 40 9.20 -10.09 3.99
CA ASP A 40 8.19 -11.15 4.04
C ASP A 40 8.28 -12.08 2.81
N TRP A 41 8.27 -11.49 1.61
CA TRP A 41 8.46 -12.22 0.36
C TRP A 41 9.77 -13.00 0.32
N ARG A 42 10.88 -12.37 0.76
CA ARG A 42 12.19 -13.01 0.80
C ARG A 42 12.19 -14.20 1.77
N PHE A 43 11.55 -14.05 2.93
CA PHE A 43 11.45 -15.08 3.95
C PHE A 43 10.66 -16.30 3.43
N HIS A 44 9.52 -16.06 2.78
CA HIS A 44 8.75 -17.11 2.10
C HIS A 44 9.58 -17.85 1.04
N ARG A 45 10.32 -17.10 0.23
CA ARG A 45 11.05 -17.67 -0.92
C ARG A 45 12.32 -18.39 -0.54
N LYS A 46 13.06 -17.92 0.46
CA LYS A 46 14.38 -18.47 0.82
C LYS A 46 14.38 -19.32 2.07
N THR A 47 13.57 -18.97 3.06
CA THR A 47 13.61 -19.63 4.38
C THR A 47 12.61 -20.77 4.44
N LEU A 48 11.35 -20.51 4.10
CA LEU A 48 10.32 -21.53 4.21
C LEU A 48 10.35 -22.58 3.09
N GLN A 49 11.10 -22.32 2.00
CA GLN A 49 11.16 -23.13 0.78
C GLN A 49 9.80 -23.74 0.43
N MET A 50 8.72 -22.97 0.61
CA MET A 50 7.38 -23.54 0.61
C MET A 50 7.22 -24.31 -0.69
N LYS A 51 6.84 -25.59 -0.59
CA LYS A 51 6.51 -26.45 -1.74
C LYS A 51 5.19 -25.99 -2.38
N VAL A 52 5.12 -24.71 -2.70
CA VAL A 52 4.01 -24.06 -3.38
C VAL A 52 4.09 -24.50 -4.83
N SER A 53 3.00 -25.08 -5.32
CA SER A 53 2.90 -25.48 -6.71
C SER A 53 3.17 -24.26 -7.61
N LYS A 54 3.65 -24.48 -8.84
CA LYS A 54 3.87 -23.36 -9.79
C LYS A 54 2.60 -22.52 -9.99
N LYS A 55 1.41 -23.12 -9.89
CA LYS A 55 0.12 -22.44 -10.02
C LYS A 55 -0.16 -21.51 -8.84
N GLU A 56 0.01 -21.98 -7.61
CA GLU A 56 -0.17 -21.12 -6.43
C GLU A 56 0.83 -19.95 -6.42
N ARG A 57 2.07 -20.13 -6.90
CA ARG A 57 3.04 -19.03 -7.03
C ARG A 57 2.62 -17.93 -8.00
N ILE A 58 1.87 -18.27 -9.04
CA ILE A 58 1.33 -17.29 -9.99
C ILE A 58 0.17 -16.53 -9.33
N VAL A 59 -0.69 -17.23 -8.58
CA VAL A 59 -1.79 -16.62 -7.84
C VAL A 59 -1.26 -15.67 -6.75
N GLU A 60 -0.22 -16.04 -6.01
CA GLU A 60 0.46 -15.16 -5.06
C GLU A 60 1.07 -13.92 -5.72
N ALA A 61 1.78 -14.10 -6.85
CA ALA A 61 2.38 -12.96 -7.56
C ALA A 61 1.31 -12.02 -8.13
N VAL A 62 0.20 -12.58 -8.60
CA VAL A 62 -0.98 -11.82 -9.02
C VAL A 62 -1.61 -11.12 -7.82
N ALA A 63 -1.76 -11.76 -6.66
CA ALA A 63 -2.32 -11.13 -5.46
C ALA A 63 -1.42 -9.98 -4.93
N LEU A 64 -0.10 -10.19 -4.90
CA LEU A 64 0.89 -9.16 -4.52
C LEU A 64 0.89 -7.99 -5.51
N GLY A 65 0.77 -8.26 -6.82
CA GLY A 65 0.74 -7.22 -7.86
C GLY A 65 -0.61 -6.50 -7.96
N PHE A 66 -1.72 -7.22 -8.01
CA PHE A 66 -3.07 -6.69 -8.18
C PHE A 66 -3.70 -6.14 -6.89
N GLY A 67 -3.16 -6.42 -5.71
CA GLY A 67 -3.59 -5.74 -4.50
C GLY A 67 -3.08 -4.30 -4.43
N GLY A 68 -1.76 -4.12 -4.61
CA GLY A 68 -1.09 -2.84 -4.41
C GLY A 68 -1.09 -1.90 -5.63
N LEU A 69 -0.82 -2.43 -6.82
CA LEU A 69 -0.65 -1.58 -8.01
C LEU A 69 -1.95 -0.92 -8.46
N PRO A 70 -3.11 -1.60 -8.53
CA PRO A 70 -4.38 -0.95 -8.88
C PRO A 70 -4.77 0.12 -7.87
N MET A 71 -4.57 -0.14 -6.57
CA MET A 71 -4.81 0.85 -5.52
C MET A 71 -3.93 2.09 -5.71
N PHE A 72 -2.61 1.90 -5.93
CA PHE A 72 -1.68 3.00 -6.17
C PHE A 72 -2.10 3.85 -7.36
N LEU A 73 -2.43 3.23 -8.50
CA LEU A 73 -2.84 3.93 -9.71
C LEU A 73 -4.14 4.72 -9.50
N LEU A 74 -5.13 4.14 -8.83
CA LEU A 74 -6.39 4.83 -8.53
C LEU A 74 -6.18 6.02 -7.59
N MET A 75 -5.38 5.86 -6.54
CA MET A 75 -5.06 6.94 -5.60
C MET A 75 -4.26 8.05 -6.27
N TRP A 76 -3.28 7.71 -7.12
CA TRP A 76 -2.54 8.67 -7.93
C TRP A 76 -3.47 9.46 -8.85
N LEU A 77 -4.31 8.77 -9.63
CA LEU A 77 -5.22 9.41 -10.56
C LEU A 77 -6.22 10.30 -9.84
N ALA A 78 -6.76 9.86 -8.69
CA ALA A 78 -7.61 10.69 -7.86
C ALA A 78 -6.89 11.96 -7.38
N MET A 79 -5.63 11.86 -6.97
CA MET A 79 -4.83 12.99 -6.50
C MET A 79 -4.60 14.05 -7.60
N VAL A 80 -4.38 13.63 -8.85
CA VAL A 80 -4.10 14.55 -9.97
C VAL A 80 -5.35 14.95 -10.78
N SER A 81 -6.48 14.25 -10.60
CA SER A 81 -7.73 14.52 -11.31
C SER A 81 -8.35 15.83 -10.85
N GLU A 82 -9.03 16.54 -11.77
CA GLU A 82 -9.90 17.67 -11.45
C GLU A 82 -11.16 17.23 -10.68
N ASN A 83 -11.60 15.98 -10.86
CA ASN A 83 -12.75 15.39 -10.18
C ASN A 83 -12.32 14.11 -9.44
N PRO A 84 -11.79 14.21 -8.21
CA PRO A 84 -11.29 13.05 -7.45
C PRO A 84 -12.43 12.10 -7.06
N ASN A 85 -13.64 12.62 -6.87
CA ASN A 85 -14.82 11.85 -6.46
C ASN A 85 -15.19 10.72 -7.44
N ASP A 86 -14.86 10.87 -8.73
CA ASP A 86 -15.10 9.83 -9.75
C ASP A 86 -14.31 8.53 -9.45
N PHE A 87 -13.20 8.65 -8.71
CA PHE A 87 -12.34 7.53 -8.33
C PHE A 87 -12.74 6.91 -6.99
N LEU A 88 -13.63 7.53 -6.21
CA LEU A 88 -13.98 7.08 -4.86
C LEU A 88 -14.55 5.66 -4.88
N ILE A 89 -15.55 5.40 -5.74
CA ILE A 89 -16.16 4.06 -5.84
C ILE A 89 -15.13 3.01 -6.29
N PRO A 90 -14.36 3.21 -7.38
CA PRO A 90 -13.27 2.31 -7.76
C PRO A 90 -12.27 2.02 -6.63
N ILE A 91 -11.84 3.06 -5.90
CA ILE A 91 -10.90 2.93 -4.77
C ILE A 91 -11.47 2.03 -3.69
N ILE A 92 -12.72 2.25 -3.29
CA ILE A 92 -13.35 1.44 -2.23
C ILE A 92 -13.53 -0.02 -2.66
N VAL A 93 -13.87 -0.28 -3.93
CA VAL A 93 -13.97 -1.65 -4.46
C VAL A 93 -12.63 -2.38 -4.38
N VAL A 94 -11.54 -1.73 -4.84
CA VAL A 94 -10.20 -2.31 -4.76
C VAL A 94 -9.75 -2.46 -3.30
N LEU A 95 -10.09 -1.52 -2.41
CA LEU A 95 -9.79 -1.61 -0.99
C LEU A 95 -10.42 -2.86 -0.36
N ILE A 96 -11.71 -3.08 -0.58
CA ILE A 96 -12.43 -4.24 -0.04
C ILE A 96 -11.80 -5.54 -0.55
N PHE A 97 -11.49 -5.60 -1.85
CA PHE A 97 -10.82 -6.76 -2.44
C PHE A 97 -9.45 -7.00 -1.80
N THR A 98 -8.61 -5.97 -1.69
CA THR A 98 -7.27 -6.07 -1.09
C THR A 98 -7.33 -6.47 0.39
N VAL A 99 -8.23 -5.88 1.18
CA VAL A 99 -8.43 -6.24 2.59
C VAL A 99 -8.89 -7.69 2.72
N THR A 100 -9.75 -8.17 1.82
CA THR A 100 -10.19 -9.57 1.82
C THR A 100 -9.02 -10.52 1.59
N LEU A 101 -8.12 -10.20 0.64
CA LEU A 101 -6.91 -10.98 0.39
C LEU A 101 -5.95 -10.96 1.58
N ILE A 102 -5.74 -9.80 2.21
CA ILE A 102 -4.90 -9.67 3.40
C ILE A 102 -5.48 -10.49 4.57
N CYS A 103 -6.79 -10.42 4.81
CA CYS A 103 -7.43 -11.22 5.86
C CYS A 103 -7.32 -12.72 5.58
N TYR A 104 -7.46 -13.14 4.32
CA TYR A 104 -7.26 -14.53 3.94
C TYR A 104 -5.81 -14.96 4.26
N ASP A 105 -4.83 -14.14 3.92
CA ASP A 105 -3.42 -14.41 4.17
C ASP A 105 -3.10 -14.53 5.66
N GLU A 106 -3.54 -13.56 6.47
CA GLU A 106 -3.35 -13.53 7.91
C GLU A 106 -4.00 -14.75 8.60
N PHE A 107 -5.26 -15.06 8.26
CA PHE A 107 -6.02 -16.09 8.98
C PHE A 107 -5.77 -17.51 8.50
N VAL A 108 -5.43 -17.71 7.22
CA VAL A 108 -5.22 -19.05 6.65
C VAL A 108 -3.76 -19.45 6.67
N PHE A 109 -2.85 -18.53 6.35
CA PHE A 109 -1.42 -18.82 6.28
C PHE A 109 -0.71 -18.40 7.57
N HIS A 110 -0.72 -17.11 7.92
CA HIS A 110 0.11 -16.62 9.02
C HIS A 110 -0.28 -17.17 10.38
N LYS A 111 -1.58 -17.30 10.68
CA LYS A 111 -2.04 -17.89 11.94
C LYS A 111 -1.69 -19.38 12.09
N LYS A 112 -1.53 -20.13 10.99
CA LYS A 112 -1.35 -21.59 11.02
C LYS A 112 0.09 -22.06 10.82
N ARG A 113 0.95 -21.26 10.18
CA ARG A 113 2.24 -21.73 9.66
C ARG A 113 3.45 -20.87 10.03
N CYS A 114 3.24 -19.67 10.56
CA CYS A 114 4.29 -18.66 10.56
C CYS A 114 4.86 -18.40 11.95
N GLU A 115 6.18 -18.22 12.00
CA GLU A 115 6.92 -17.88 13.21
C GLU A 115 6.90 -16.37 13.47
N GLU A 116 7.31 -15.93 14.66
CA GLU A 116 7.19 -14.54 15.13
C GLU A 116 7.85 -13.49 14.21
N VAL A 117 8.91 -13.87 13.50
CA VAL A 117 9.68 -12.98 12.61
C VAL A 117 8.88 -12.62 11.36
N GLU A 118 8.24 -13.61 10.75
CA GLU A 118 7.43 -13.43 9.55
C GLU A 118 6.18 -12.60 9.85
N ASN A 119 5.52 -12.88 10.97
CA ASN A 119 4.40 -12.08 11.45
C ASN A 119 4.78 -10.60 11.65
N ARG A 120 6.02 -10.31 12.05
CA ARG A 120 6.52 -8.94 12.16
C ARG A 120 6.63 -8.25 10.79
N TYR A 121 7.16 -8.95 9.79
CA TYR A 121 7.28 -8.40 8.43
C TYR A 121 5.91 -8.18 7.77
N HIS A 122 5.00 -9.14 7.94
CA HIS A 122 3.61 -9.00 7.49
C HIS A 122 2.92 -7.80 8.15
N LYS A 123 3.07 -7.63 9.47
CA LYS A 123 2.55 -6.46 10.19
C LYS A 123 3.16 -5.15 9.68
N MET A 124 4.46 -5.08 9.42
CA MET A 124 5.08 -3.89 8.81
C MET A 124 4.44 -3.56 7.46
N LEU A 125 4.20 -4.58 6.63
CA LEU A 125 3.54 -4.43 5.33
C LEU A 125 2.11 -3.91 5.47
N VAL A 126 1.28 -4.56 6.28
CA VAL A 126 -0.15 -4.26 6.41
C VAL A 126 -0.36 -2.91 7.10
N PHE A 127 0.28 -2.66 8.24
CA PHE A 127 0.12 -1.40 8.97
C PHE A 127 0.72 -0.22 8.19
N GLY A 128 1.89 -0.40 7.56
CA GLY A 128 2.50 0.65 6.75
C GLY A 128 1.62 1.05 5.55
N ASN A 129 1.05 0.07 4.83
CA ASN A 129 0.10 0.34 3.76
C ASN A 129 -1.21 0.97 4.27
N GLY A 130 -1.75 0.48 5.39
CA GLY A 130 -2.98 1.02 5.98
C GLY A 130 -2.84 2.49 6.37
N ILE A 131 -1.74 2.87 7.03
CA ILE A 131 -1.47 4.27 7.38
C ILE A 131 -1.25 5.11 6.12
N THR A 132 -0.48 4.61 5.15
CA THR A 132 -0.25 5.31 3.88
C THR A 132 -1.57 5.59 3.16
N TRP A 133 -2.46 4.59 3.07
CA TRP A 133 -3.76 4.74 2.43
C TRP A 133 -4.65 5.75 3.14
N LEU A 134 -4.73 5.70 4.48
CA LEU A 134 -5.53 6.65 5.26
C LEU A 134 -5.05 8.10 5.08
N LEU A 135 -3.74 8.31 5.10
CA LEU A 135 -3.16 9.64 4.92
C LEU A 135 -3.36 10.16 3.50
N TRP A 136 -3.20 9.30 2.50
CA TRP A 136 -3.42 9.67 1.11
C TRP A 136 -4.90 9.96 0.84
N PHE A 137 -5.81 9.16 1.41
CA PHE A 137 -7.25 9.40 1.35
C PHE A 137 -7.63 10.72 2.03
N HIS A 138 -7.11 10.97 3.23
CA HIS A 138 -7.30 12.23 3.94
C HIS A 138 -6.79 13.41 3.11
N PHE A 139 -5.60 13.28 2.52
CA PHE A 139 -5.00 14.31 1.68
C PHE A 139 -5.87 14.67 0.46
N ILE A 140 -6.47 13.67 -0.20
CA ILE A 140 -7.30 13.88 -1.40
C ILE A 140 -8.69 14.45 -1.05
N TYR A 141 -9.36 13.90 -0.04
CA TYR A 141 -10.79 14.12 0.18
C TYR A 141 -11.14 14.98 1.40
N VAL A 142 -10.21 15.18 2.35
CA VAL A 142 -10.45 15.90 3.60
C VAL A 142 -9.60 17.18 3.73
N LYS A 143 -8.29 17.05 3.44
CA LYS A 143 -7.16 17.99 3.67
C LYS A 143 -6.52 17.85 5.05
#